data_AF-A0A7J6QHE3-F1
#
_entry.id   AF-A0A7J6QHE3-F1
#
_cell.length_a   1.000
_cell.length_b   1.000
_cell.length_c   1.000
_cell.angle_alpha   90.00
_cell.angle_beta   90.00
_cell.angle_gamma   90.00
#
_symmetry.space_group_name_H-M   'P 1'
#
loop_
_entity.id
_entity.type
_entity.pdbx_description
1 polymer ?
#
loop_
_entity_poly.entity_id
_entity_poly.type
_entity_poly.pdbx_seq_one_letter_code
_entity_poly.pdbx_strand_id
1 'polypeptide(L)'
;PGAYNLDLKPDEPCMKFGTSKRPPIYRISSKGQPGPGAYNVKTTLAGLKYSFTGSSKYGGALFTPNELYCMLIIALLSMMVVTAWGSIAIPAVHVAYTDDVRGHFDFGYQVGYALRDHIQAAVKIDTALMELVGWHRISDEAQEWLRLYSSSARKAYPKIHAEMRGLSRGTGLPMDTVLLANHRNEMKLLMARSNQSVAEKRVERGCTDVHWRRDGWVGWAHNEDYDWPMSHRPGYIIYATVYDPIEAKVRQRWAAYTYPLGLSGLAVSVNSDGIVSTVNALYPTDLIVPTELQPALGQAVVGRQLCTASTVAEAIRVLGDHRLSTGHGYNFANYREGHQAVLYVESAPGGQLAFRNLTREGGGRPTVHTNSYIFLKGIPEDPGPSSSHRLKRFHQLAGDVEWPADLLKILSDSGDAEWPIFRDRESAVLQKDSGTTDFTAFITLSGEFPRIQTVDLVLVGSSTLVCRGVVFRPDSQIWTDRPWNRKGSWLRDPGVDEDLGFGPRTSDCHDDSGVSSGSYVLMS
;
A
#
# COMPACT_ATOMS: atom_id res chain seq x y z
N PRO A 1 16.48 27.60 -54.92
CA PRO A 1 17.94 27.49 -55.15
C PRO A 1 18.66 28.75 -54.64
N GLY A 2 19.40 28.60 -53.54
CA GLY A 2 20.14 29.68 -52.87
C GLY A 2 20.26 29.40 -51.36
N ALA A 3 21.41 29.70 -50.77
CA ALA A 3 21.63 29.65 -49.32
C ALA A 3 21.30 31.01 -48.71
N TYR A 4 20.53 31.04 -47.62
CA TYR A 4 20.15 32.26 -46.92
C TYR A 4 20.68 32.22 -45.47
N ASN A 5 21.28 33.33 -45.01
CA ASN A 5 21.62 33.51 -43.60
C ASN A 5 20.49 34.29 -42.92
N LEU A 6 19.86 33.68 -41.91
CA LEU A 6 18.86 34.32 -41.06
C LEU A 6 19.54 34.78 -39.76
N ASP A 7 19.61 36.09 -39.55
CA ASP A 7 20.19 36.70 -38.36
C ASP A 7 19.06 37.02 -37.37
N LEU A 8 18.82 36.12 -36.41
CA LEU A 8 17.81 36.30 -35.36
C LEU A 8 18.44 37.09 -34.21
N LYS A 9 18.02 38.35 -34.04
CA LYS A 9 18.40 39.11 -32.83
C LYS A 9 17.66 38.54 -31.62
N PRO A 10 18.32 38.24 -30.50
CA PRO A 10 17.64 37.85 -29.28
C PRO A 10 16.93 39.07 -28.69
N ASP A 11 15.60 38.98 -28.53
CA ASP A 11 14.85 39.91 -27.69
C ASP A 11 15.21 39.64 -26.22
N GLU A 12 15.62 40.67 -25.48
CA GLU A 12 15.91 40.56 -24.05
C GLU A 12 14.62 40.24 -23.27
N PRO A 13 14.57 39.15 -22.49
CA PRO A 13 13.38 38.81 -21.73
C PRO A 13 13.21 39.74 -20.53
N CYS A 14 12.18 40.61 -20.54
CA CYS A 14 11.75 41.34 -19.35
C CYS A 14 10.85 40.45 -18.48
N MET A 15 11.18 40.26 -17.21
CA MET A 15 10.29 39.55 -16.27
C MET A 15 9.13 40.46 -15.85
N LYS A 16 7.89 40.01 -16.04
CA LYS A 16 6.69 40.55 -15.38
C LYS A 16 5.93 39.41 -14.72
N PHE A 17 5.64 39.56 -13.42
CA PHE A 17 4.80 38.63 -12.65
C PHE A 17 3.32 38.90 -12.94
N GLY A 18 2.59 37.91 -13.44
CA GLY A 18 1.15 37.99 -13.70
C GLY A 18 0.57 36.65 -14.17
N THR A 19 -0.62 36.32 -13.68
CA THR A 19 -1.31 35.03 -13.80
C THR A 19 -1.80 34.70 -15.22
N SER A 20 -1.62 33.43 -15.60
CA SER A 20 -2.24 32.71 -16.74
C SER A 20 -2.17 33.35 -18.13
N LYS A 21 -1.19 32.92 -18.94
CA LYS A 21 -1.32 32.54 -20.37
C LYS A 21 0.02 32.02 -20.90
N ARG A 22 -0.02 30.91 -21.65
CA ARG A 22 1.13 30.22 -22.27
C ARG A 22 2.02 31.20 -23.08
N PRO A 23 3.35 31.00 -23.16
CA PRO A 23 4.21 31.82 -24.01
C PRO A 23 3.87 31.62 -25.49
N PRO A 24 3.92 32.68 -26.32
CA PRO A 24 3.66 32.56 -27.75
C PRO A 24 4.84 31.85 -28.42
N ILE A 25 4.55 30.72 -29.07
CA ILE A 25 5.43 30.13 -30.08
C ILE A 25 5.60 31.18 -31.18
N TYR A 26 6.86 31.41 -31.57
CA TYR A 26 7.36 32.31 -32.61
C TYR A 26 6.32 32.72 -33.68
N ARG A 27 6.04 34.02 -33.78
CA ARG A 27 5.33 34.60 -34.93
C ARG A 27 6.27 34.64 -36.14
N ILE A 28 6.15 33.68 -37.03
CA ILE A 28 6.64 33.82 -38.40
C ILE A 28 5.64 34.72 -39.13
N SER A 29 6.04 35.95 -39.46
CA SER A 29 5.19 36.86 -40.23
C SER A 29 5.00 36.32 -41.65
N SER A 30 3.76 36.15 -42.09
CA SER A 30 3.38 35.53 -43.36
C SER A 30 3.43 36.47 -44.57
N LYS A 31 4.41 37.38 -44.65
CA LYS A 31 4.67 38.19 -45.85
C LYS A 31 6.02 37.81 -46.47
N GLY A 32 5.95 37.07 -47.58
CA GLY A 32 7.09 36.67 -48.41
C GLY A 32 7.64 35.30 -48.04
N GLN A 33 6.99 34.23 -48.54
CA GLN A 33 7.55 32.87 -48.40
C GLN A 33 8.69 32.66 -49.41
N PRO A 34 9.92 32.35 -48.97
CA PRO A 34 10.90 31.73 -49.85
C PRO A 34 10.57 30.23 -49.95
N GLY A 35 10.56 29.69 -51.17
CA GLY A 35 10.28 28.27 -51.44
C GLY A 35 11.32 27.30 -50.84
N PRO A 36 11.23 25.99 -51.14
CA PRO A 36 11.96 24.94 -50.45
C PRO A 36 13.48 25.06 -50.64
N GLY A 37 14.22 25.15 -49.54
CA GLY A 37 15.68 25.20 -49.49
C GLY A 37 16.20 24.91 -48.09
N ALA A 38 17.45 24.45 -47.99
CA ALA A 38 18.09 24.16 -46.70
C ALA A 38 18.48 25.45 -45.97
N TYR A 39 18.10 25.57 -44.70
CA TYR A 39 18.45 26.70 -43.84
C TYR A 39 19.59 26.31 -42.90
N ASN A 40 20.61 27.15 -42.79
CA ASN A 40 21.72 26.95 -41.87
C ASN A 40 21.56 27.92 -40.70
N VAL A 41 20.97 27.46 -39.59
CA VAL A 41 20.75 28.27 -38.39
C VAL A 41 21.99 28.18 -37.52
N LYS A 42 22.78 29.25 -37.45
CA LYS A 42 23.90 29.34 -36.49
C LYS A 42 23.34 29.66 -35.10
N THR A 43 23.18 28.66 -34.25
CA THR A 43 22.91 28.86 -32.83
C THR A 43 24.20 29.24 -32.11
N THR A 44 24.45 30.53 -31.91
CA THR A 44 25.38 31.00 -30.87
C THR A 44 24.67 30.92 -29.52
N LEU A 45 24.59 29.71 -28.96
CA LEU A 45 24.20 29.48 -27.56
C LEU A 45 25.37 29.91 -26.66
N ALA A 46 25.59 31.22 -26.57
CA ALA A 46 26.36 31.79 -25.48
C ALA A 46 25.50 31.67 -24.22
N GLY A 47 25.63 30.52 -23.53
CA GLY A 47 25.06 30.35 -22.20
C GLY A 47 25.53 31.48 -21.29
N LEU A 48 24.63 31.95 -20.42
CA LEU A 48 24.93 32.91 -19.36
C LEU A 48 26.15 32.44 -18.56
N LYS A 49 27.30 33.09 -18.78
CA LYS A 49 28.47 32.95 -17.91
C LYS A 49 28.21 33.77 -16.65
N TYR A 50 27.83 33.11 -15.57
CA TYR A 50 27.89 33.72 -14.25
C TYR A 50 29.35 33.78 -13.81
N SER A 51 29.93 34.99 -13.81
CA SER A 51 31.18 35.26 -13.11
C SER A 51 30.86 36.01 -11.83
N PHE A 52 31.09 35.38 -10.67
CA PHE A 52 31.12 36.09 -9.39
C PHE A 52 32.51 36.70 -9.22
N THR A 53 32.68 37.96 -9.60
CA THR A 53 33.82 38.75 -9.15
C THR A 53 33.52 39.23 -7.73
N GLY A 54 34.06 38.52 -6.73
CA GLY A 54 34.06 38.97 -5.35
C GLY A 54 35.03 40.14 -5.19
N SER A 55 34.54 41.37 -5.10
CA SER A 55 35.28 42.47 -4.50
C SER A 55 34.88 42.56 -3.02
N SER A 56 35.70 41.97 -2.15
CA SER A 56 35.54 42.16 -0.72
C SER A 56 36.04 43.55 -0.34
N LYS A 57 35.12 44.50 -0.11
CA LYS A 57 35.43 45.72 0.64
C LYS A 57 34.24 46.15 1.50
N TYR A 58 34.44 46.03 2.82
CA TYR A 58 33.60 46.50 3.95
C TYR A 58 32.26 45.76 4.06
N GLY A 59 31.88 45.18 5.21
CA GLY A 59 31.86 45.73 6.56
C GLY A 59 30.42 45.55 7.03
N GLY A 60 30.21 44.99 8.23
CA GLY A 60 28.91 44.44 8.69
C GLY A 60 27.69 45.27 8.31
N ALA A 61 26.89 44.76 7.37
CA ALA A 61 25.56 45.30 7.06
C ALA A 61 24.53 44.43 7.78
N LEU A 62 23.93 45.00 8.84
CA LEU A 62 22.65 44.55 9.36
C LEU A 62 21.64 44.65 8.22
N PHE A 63 20.93 43.55 7.95
CA PHE A 63 19.85 43.51 6.96
C PHE A 63 18.90 44.68 7.18
N THR A 64 18.53 45.36 6.10
CA THR A 64 17.53 46.42 6.18
C THR A 64 16.19 45.83 6.62
N PRO A 65 15.30 46.60 7.28
CA PRO A 65 13.99 46.11 7.71
C PRO A 65 13.18 45.45 6.57
N ASN A 66 13.34 45.95 5.34
CA ASN A 66 12.68 45.40 4.15
C ASN A 66 13.25 44.04 3.72
N GLU A 67 14.56 43.81 3.88
CA GLU A 67 15.19 42.51 3.58
C GLU A 67 14.81 41.45 4.62
N LEU A 68 14.72 41.83 5.89
CA LEU A 68 14.19 40.99 6.96
C LEU A 68 12.71 40.64 6.72
N TYR A 69 11.90 41.61 6.27
CA TYR A 69 10.49 41.38 5.97
C TYR A 69 10.30 40.45 4.76
N CYS A 70 11.11 40.62 3.71
CA CYS A 70 11.12 39.71 2.55
C CYS A 70 11.57 38.30 2.93
N MET A 71 12.61 38.15 3.76
CA MET A 71 13.03 36.83 4.26
C MET A 71 11.98 36.18 5.15
N LEU A 72 11.29 36.96 5.99
CA LEU A 72 10.18 36.46 6.82
C LEU A 72 8.99 36.02 5.95
N ILE A 73 8.64 36.78 4.91
CA ILE A 73 7.58 36.40 3.96
C ILE A 73 7.98 35.15 3.17
N ILE A 74 9.23 35.05 2.69
CA ILE A 74 9.71 33.85 1.98
C ILE A 74 9.71 32.65 2.93
N ALA A 75 10.16 32.79 4.17
CA ALA A 75 10.13 31.74 5.17
C ALA A 75 8.70 31.33 5.53
N LEU A 76 7.77 32.28 5.68
CA LEU A 76 6.35 32.02 5.93
C LEU A 76 5.66 31.39 4.72
N LEU A 77 5.98 31.82 3.50
CA LEU A 77 5.48 31.20 2.27
C LEU A 77 6.07 29.81 2.07
N SER A 78 7.33 29.59 2.44
CA SER A 78 7.98 28.28 2.42
C SER A 78 7.37 27.34 3.47
N MET A 79 7.11 27.84 4.68
CA MET A 79 6.38 27.11 5.71
C MET A 79 4.93 26.83 5.29
N MET A 80 4.25 27.80 4.67
CA MET A 80 2.89 27.60 4.14
C MET A 80 2.84 26.60 2.99
N VAL A 81 3.82 26.66 2.08
CA VAL A 81 3.98 25.66 1.01
C VAL A 81 4.22 24.30 1.62
N VAL A 82 5.15 24.16 2.59
CA VAL A 82 5.43 22.90 3.32
C VAL A 82 4.19 22.37 4.08
N THR A 83 3.35 23.23 4.65
CA THR A 83 2.08 22.82 5.30
C THR A 83 0.93 22.55 4.32
N ALA A 84 1.03 23.00 3.07
CA ALA A 84 0.05 22.76 2.01
C ALA A 84 0.34 21.49 1.20
N TRP A 85 1.41 20.76 1.51
CA TRP A 85 1.56 19.35 1.12
C TRP A 85 0.61 18.53 1.98
N GLY A 86 -0.67 18.59 1.62
CA GLY A 86 -1.68 17.75 2.23
C GLY A 86 -1.23 16.31 2.12
N SER A 87 -0.95 15.68 3.27
CA SER A 87 -0.96 14.22 3.37
C SER A 87 -2.22 13.76 2.67
N ILE A 88 -2.09 13.00 1.57
CA ILE A 88 -3.26 12.39 0.92
C ILE A 88 -3.75 11.37 1.93
N ALA A 89 -4.73 11.77 2.75
CA ALA A 89 -5.36 10.85 3.69
C ALA A 89 -5.89 9.67 2.88
N ILE A 90 -5.48 8.45 3.25
CA ILE A 90 -5.95 7.24 2.61
C ILE A 90 -7.48 7.21 2.79
N PRO A 91 -8.28 7.20 1.70
CA PRO A 91 -9.74 7.21 1.83
C PRO A 91 -10.20 5.99 2.64
N ALA A 92 -11.23 6.16 3.45
CA ALA A 92 -11.81 5.08 4.23
C ALA A 92 -13.32 5.01 4.03
N VAL A 93 -13.86 3.79 4.02
CA VAL A 93 -15.31 3.53 3.92
C VAL A 93 -15.74 2.50 4.95
N HIS A 94 -16.86 2.78 5.62
CA HIS A 94 -17.52 1.82 6.52
C HIS A 94 -18.70 1.18 5.80
N VAL A 95 -18.76 -0.16 5.81
CA VAL A 95 -19.80 -0.92 5.10
C VAL A 95 -20.37 -2.00 6.00
N ALA A 96 -21.70 -2.11 6.00
CA ALA A 96 -22.44 -3.15 6.70
C ALA A 96 -23.16 -4.03 5.68
N TYR A 97 -23.11 -5.35 5.87
CA TYR A 97 -23.76 -6.30 4.96
C TYR A 97 -24.04 -7.65 5.60
N THR A 98 -24.98 -8.42 5.06
CA THR A 98 -25.28 -9.79 5.50
C THR A 98 -24.35 -10.81 4.83
N ASP A 99 -23.98 -11.88 5.54
CA ASP A 99 -23.13 -12.94 5.00
C ASP A 99 -23.88 -13.90 4.06
N ASP A 100 -24.51 -13.36 3.03
CA ASP A 100 -25.17 -14.08 1.96
C ASP A 100 -24.82 -13.47 0.59
N VAL A 101 -25.24 -14.11 -0.51
CA VAL A 101 -24.90 -13.66 -1.87
C VAL A 101 -25.41 -12.24 -2.17
N ARG A 102 -26.56 -11.86 -1.63
CA ARG A 102 -27.12 -10.51 -1.82
C ARG A 102 -26.37 -9.49 -0.99
N GLY A 103 -26.09 -9.80 0.28
CA GLY A 103 -25.33 -8.91 1.15
C GLY A 103 -23.92 -8.63 0.60
N HIS A 104 -23.23 -9.63 0.06
CA HIS A 104 -21.93 -9.40 -0.59
C HIS A 104 -22.05 -8.57 -1.88
N PHE A 105 -23.12 -8.71 -2.65
CA PHE A 105 -23.41 -7.78 -3.76
C PHE A 105 -23.61 -6.35 -3.25
N ASP A 106 -24.41 -6.17 -2.19
CA ASP A 106 -24.67 -4.86 -1.59
C ASP A 106 -23.40 -4.25 -1.00
N PHE A 107 -22.50 -5.07 -0.43
CA PHE A 107 -21.16 -4.65 0.01
C PHE A 107 -20.36 -4.07 -1.15
N GLY A 108 -20.21 -4.83 -2.25
CA GLY A 108 -19.47 -4.36 -3.43
C GLY A 108 -20.09 -3.09 -4.02
N TYR A 109 -21.43 -3.02 -4.07
CA TYR A 109 -22.14 -1.83 -4.54
C TYR A 109 -21.86 -0.61 -3.68
N GLN A 110 -21.94 -0.74 -2.35
CA GLN A 110 -21.70 0.36 -1.41
C GLN A 110 -20.26 0.90 -1.53
N VAL A 111 -19.26 0.01 -1.55
CA VAL A 111 -17.85 0.40 -1.76
C VAL A 111 -17.69 1.12 -3.09
N GLY A 112 -18.17 0.52 -4.18
CA GLY A 112 -18.05 1.08 -5.51
C GLY A 112 -18.78 2.40 -5.70
N TYR A 113 -19.92 2.58 -5.03
CA TYR A 113 -20.70 3.82 -5.08
C TYR A 113 -20.00 4.93 -4.28
N ALA A 114 -19.58 4.64 -3.05
CA ALA A 114 -18.94 5.60 -2.16
C ALA A 114 -17.60 6.12 -2.71
N LEU A 115 -16.83 5.24 -3.37
CA LEU A 115 -15.50 5.53 -3.88
C LEU A 115 -15.46 5.67 -5.40
N ARG A 116 -16.61 5.86 -6.05
CA ARG A 116 -16.75 5.85 -7.52
C ARG A 116 -15.72 6.73 -8.21
N ASP A 117 -15.65 8.01 -7.84
CA ASP A 117 -14.80 8.98 -8.54
C ASP A 117 -13.31 8.69 -8.30
N HIS A 118 -12.95 8.23 -7.09
CA HIS A 118 -11.59 7.81 -6.77
C HIS A 118 -11.17 6.59 -7.59
N ILE A 119 -12.00 5.55 -7.60
CA ILE A 119 -11.74 4.30 -8.34
C ILE A 119 -11.68 4.58 -9.85
N GLN A 120 -12.65 5.32 -10.40
CA GLN A 120 -12.64 5.66 -11.82
C GLN A 120 -11.42 6.52 -12.20
N ALA A 121 -10.98 7.43 -11.34
CA ALA A 121 -9.78 8.22 -11.58
C ALA A 121 -8.51 7.36 -11.55
N ALA A 122 -8.41 6.41 -10.62
CA ALA A 122 -7.30 5.46 -10.55
C ALA A 122 -7.24 4.56 -11.80
N VAL A 123 -8.38 4.00 -12.21
CA VAL A 123 -8.48 3.13 -13.41
C VAL A 123 -8.04 3.87 -14.68
N LYS A 124 -8.35 5.17 -14.81
CA LYS A 124 -7.93 5.97 -15.97
C LYS A 124 -6.42 6.11 -16.13
N ILE A 125 -5.68 6.09 -15.03
CA ILE A 125 -4.20 6.21 -15.04
C ILE A 125 -3.50 4.86 -14.94
N ASP A 126 -4.26 3.77 -14.78
CA ASP A 126 -3.77 2.40 -14.70
C ASP A 126 -3.47 1.84 -16.09
N THR A 127 -2.30 2.17 -16.62
CA THR A 127 -1.87 1.73 -17.96
C THR A 127 -1.88 0.22 -18.10
N ALA A 128 -1.42 -0.50 -17.07
CA ALA A 128 -1.37 -1.96 -17.06
C ALA A 128 -2.76 -2.61 -17.11
N LEU A 129 -3.74 -2.09 -16.37
CA LEU A 129 -5.12 -2.57 -16.46
C LEU A 129 -5.73 -2.21 -17.81
N MET A 130 -5.50 -1.00 -18.31
CA MET A 130 -6.05 -0.55 -19.58
C MET A 130 -5.48 -1.31 -20.78
N GLU A 131 -4.24 -1.76 -20.70
CA GLU A 131 -3.64 -2.69 -21.67
C GLU A 131 -4.37 -4.04 -21.68
N LEU A 132 -4.60 -4.65 -20.51
CA LEU A 132 -5.39 -5.88 -20.40
C LEU A 132 -6.81 -5.70 -20.94
N VAL A 133 -7.45 -4.56 -20.66
CA VAL A 133 -8.78 -4.23 -21.22
C VAL A 133 -8.73 -4.11 -22.73
N GLY A 134 -7.66 -3.51 -23.29
CA GLY A 134 -7.43 -3.42 -24.73
C GLY A 134 -7.27 -4.79 -25.37
N TRP A 135 -6.40 -5.64 -24.81
CA TRP A 135 -6.16 -7.00 -25.27
C TRP A 135 -7.42 -7.87 -25.20
N HIS A 136 -8.15 -7.83 -24.08
CA HIS A 136 -9.41 -8.55 -23.90
C HIS A 136 -10.47 -8.18 -24.96
N ARG A 137 -10.49 -6.94 -25.45
CA ARG A 137 -11.46 -6.53 -26.47
C ARG A 137 -11.22 -7.16 -27.84
N ILE A 138 -9.99 -7.62 -28.12
CA ILE A 138 -9.58 -8.06 -29.46
C ILE A 138 -9.11 -9.51 -29.54
N SER A 139 -8.90 -10.19 -28.41
CA SER A 139 -8.46 -11.59 -28.35
C SER A 139 -9.58 -12.49 -27.81
N ASP A 140 -9.98 -13.46 -28.62
CA ASP A 140 -10.95 -14.48 -28.24
C ASP A 140 -10.41 -15.35 -27.09
N GLU A 141 -9.10 -15.63 -27.07
CA GLU A 141 -8.44 -16.36 -25.99
C GLU A 141 -8.52 -15.60 -24.65
N ALA A 142 -8.28 -14.29 -24.67
CA ALA A 142 -8.39 -13.44 -23.50
C ALA A 142 -9.81 -13.40 -22.94
N GLN A 143 -10.82 -13.31 -23.82
CA GLN A 143 -12.23 -13.35 -23.44
C GLN A 143 -12.60 -14.69 -22.81
N GLU A 144 -12.12 -15.78 -23.41
CA GLU A 144 -12.39 -17.14 -22.94
C GLU A 144 -11.75 -17.40 -21.57
N TRP A 145 -10.48 -17.05 -21.38
CA TRP A 145 -9.82 -17.21 -20.08
C TRP A 145 -10.49 -16.39 -18.98
N LEU A 146 -10.86 -15.12 -19.25
CA LEU A 146 -11.57 -14.30 -18.28
C LEU A 146 -12.94 -14.90 -17.92
N ARG A 147 -13.67 -15.41 -18.91
CA ARG A 147 -14.95 -16.11 -18.70
C ARG A 147 -14.78 -17.34 -17.83
N LEU A 148 -13.75 -18.15 -18.07
CA LEU A 148 -13.49 -19.37 -17.30
C LEU A 148 -13.05 -19.07 -15.85
N TYR A 149 -12.21 -18.05 -15.63
CA TYR A 149 -11.90 -17.56 -14.29
C TYR A 149 -13.15 -17.08 -13.55
N SER A 150 -13.95 -16.25 -14.20
CA SER A 150 -15.22 -15.74 -13.64
C SER A 150 -16.18 -16.88 -13.29
N SER A 151 -16.32 -17.87 -14.17
CA SER A 151 -17.13 -19.07 -13.94
C SER A 151 -16.61 -19.88 -12.75
N SER A 152 -15.30 -20.10 -12.66
CA SER A 152 -14.65 -20.84 -11.57
C SER A 152 -14.85 -20.13 -10.23
N ALA A 153 -14.60 -18.81 -10.18
CA ALA A 153 -14.83 -17.99 -9.00
C ALA A 153 -16.30 -17.97 -8.58
N ARG A 154 -17.24 -17.88 -9.53
CA ARG A 154 -18.68 -17.92 -9.24
C ARG A 154 -19.13 -19.24 -8.63
N LYS A 155 -18.58 -20.37 -9.10
CA LYS A 155 -18.89 -21.71 -8.57
C LYS A 155 -18.27 -21.94 -7.19
N ALA A 156 -17.00 -21.54 -7.02
CA ALA A 156 -16.25 -21.79 -5.78
C ALA A 156 -16.59 -20.80 -4.65
N TYR A 157 -16.71 -19.51 -5.00
CA TYR A 157 -16.90 -18.40 -4.07
C TYR A 157 -18.01 -17.46 -4.57
N PRO A 158 -19.29 -17.93 -4.58
CA PRO A 158 -20.41 -17.17 -5.15
C PRO A 158 -20.64 -15.81 -4.47
N LYS A 159 -20.33 -15.71 -3.17
CA LYS A 159 -20.40 -14.45 -2.40
C LYS A 159 -19.38 -13.43 -2.89
N ILE A 160 -18.11 -13.81 -3.03
CA ILE A 160 -17.03 -12.95 -3.56
C ILE A 160 -17.30 -12.55 -5.02
N HIS A 161 -17.81 -13.48 -5.83
CA HIS A 161 -18.23 -13.13 -7.20
C HIS A 161 -19.42 -12.15 -7.21
N ALA A 162 -20.29 -12.17 -6.20
CA ALA A 162 -21.35 -11.18 -6.03
C ALA A 162 -20.82 -9.81 -5.63
N GLU A 163 -19.81 -9.76 -4.76
CA GLU A 163 -19.06 -8.55 -4.43
C GLU A 163 -18.48 -7.88 -5.69
N MET A 164 -17.85 -8.64 -6.60
CA MET A 164 -17.36 -8.07 -7.88
C MET A 164 -18.49 -7.51 -8.76
N ARG A 165 -19.64 -8.17 -8.83
CA ARG A 165 -20.82 -7.63 -9.55
C ARG A 165 -21.36 -6.35 -8.91
N GLY A 166 -21.39 -6.32 -7.58
CA GLY A 166 -21.74 -5.14 -6.81
C GLY A 166 -20.80 -3.99 -7.11
N LEU A 167 -19.49 -4.24 -7.07
CA LEU A 167 -18.44 -3.26 -7.34
C LEU A 167 -18.56 -2.68 -8.76
N SER A 168 -18.79 -3.52 -9.76
CA SER A 168 -19.10 -3.08 -11.13
C SER A 168 -20.32 -2.15 -11.15
N ARG A 169 -21.41 -2.52 -10.48
CA ARG A 169 -22.63 -1.70 -10.43
C ARG A 169 -22.44 -0.38 -9.67
N GLY A 170 -21.70 -0.40 -8.55
CA GLY A 170 -21.45 0.76 -7.71
C GLY A 170 -20.54 1.78 -8.41
N THR A 171 -19.46 1.30 -9.01
CA THR A 171 -18.51 2.13 -9.76
C THR A 171 -19.05 2.56 -11.13
N GLY A 172 -19.99 1.81 -11.71
CA GLY A 172 -20.45 2.02 -13.09
C GLY A 172 -19.44 1.56 -14.15
N LEU A 173 -18.40 0.82 -13.77
CA LEU A 173 -17.42 0.24 -14.70
C LEU A 173 -17.92 -1.11 -15.24
N PRO A 174 -17.57 -1.50 -16.48
CA PRO A 174 -17.93 -2.79 -17.04
C PRO A 174 -17.46 -3.96 -16.17
N MET A 175 -18.27 -5.02 -16.09
CA MET A 175 -17.93 -6.21 -15.28
C MET A 175 -16.58 -6.80 -15.69
N ASP A 176 -16.28 -6.85 -16.98
CA ASP A 176 -15.00 -7.38 -17.48
C ASP A 176 -13.81 -6.56 -16.98
N THR A 177 -13.95 -5.23 -16.86
CA THR A 177 -12.90 -4.38 -16.27
C THR A 177 -12.68 -4.72 -14.80
N VAL A 178 -13.75 -5.02 -14.04
CA VAL A 178 -13.64 -5.46 -12.64
C VAL A 178 -13.00 -6.84 -12.54
N LEU A 179 -13.39 -7.77 -13.41
CA LEU A 179 -12.83 -9.11 -13.46
C LEU A 179 -11.33 -9.07 -13.82
N LEU A 180 -10.94 -8.27 -14.82
CA LEU A 180 -9.55 -8.08 -15.23
C LEU A 180 -8.71 -7.45 -14.11
N ALA A 181 -9.25 -6.48 -13.37
CA ALA A 181 -8.55 -5.91 -12.22
C ALA A 181 -8.26 -6.96 -11.13
N ASN A 182 -9.19 -7.91 -10.95
CA ASN A 182 -9.11 -8.97 -9.93
C ASN A 182 -8.46 -10.28 -10.40
N HIS A 183 -8.13 -10.39 -11.69
CA HIS A 183 -7.32 -11.48 -12.27
C HIS A 183 -6.09 -10.92 -12.98
N ARG A 184 -5.63 -9.74 -12.57
CA ARG A 184 -4.61 -8.96 -13.28
C ARG A 184 -3.34 -9.77 -13.50
N ASN A 185 -2.85 -10.45 -12.45
CA ASN A 185 -1.58 -11.14 -12.50
C ASN A 185 -1.66 -12.38 -13.41
N GLU A 186 -2.76 -13.13 -13.31
CA GLU A 186 -3.02 -14.27 -14.18
C GLU A 186 -3.14 -13.83 -15.63
N MET A 187 -3.93 -12.78 -15.91
CA MET A 187 -4.15 -12.29 -17.27
C MET A 187 -2.89 -11.66 -17.87
N LYS A 188 -2.03 -11.01 -17.08
CA LYS A 188 -0.71 -10.55 -17.54
C LYS A 188 0.20 -11.69 -17.97
N LEU A 189 0.27 -12.77 -17.17
CA LEU A 189 1.05 -13.95 -17.51
C LEU A 189 0.53 -14.62 -18.79
N LEU A 190 -0.79 -14.70 -18.95
CA LEU A 190 -1.43 -15.25 -20.15
C LEU A 190 -1.18 -14.37 -21.39
N MET A 191 -1.26 -13.04 -21.24
CA MET A 191 -0.95 -12.09 -22.31
C MET A 191 0.51 -12.26 -22.78
N ALA A 192 1.46 -12.34 -21.85
CA ALA A 192 2.87 -12.58 -22.16
C ALA A 192 3.09 -13.91 -22.92
N ARG A 193 2.38 -14.99 -22.54
CA ARG A 193 2.44 -16.29 -23.22
C ARG A 193 1.87 -16.25 -24.65
N SER A 194 0.93 -15.35 -24.92
CA SER A 194 0.25 -15.25 -26.22
C SER A 194 1.08 -14.58 -27.33
N ASN A 195 2.33 -14.19 -27.07
CA ASN A 195 3.27 -13.58 -28.02
C ASN A 195 2.79 -12.27 -28.69
N GLN A 196 1.73 -11.65 -28.19
CA GLN A 196 1.33 -10.30 -28.60
C GLN A 196 2.06 -9.26 -27.74
N SER A 197 3.29 -8.90 -28.16
CA SER A 197 3.91 -7.62 -27.83
C SER A 197 3.88 -7.23 -26.34
N VAL A 198 4.77 -7.78 -25.52
CA VAL A 198 5.21 -7.05 -24.33
C VAL A 198 6.71 -6.85 -24.43
N ALA A 199 7.09 -5.70 -24.97
CA ALA A 199 8.37 -5.11 -24.59
C ALA A 199 8.30 -4.90 -23.07
N GLU A 200 8.91 -5.82 -22.32
CA GLU A 200 8.93 -5.79 -20.86
C GLU A 200 9.56 -4.48 -20.37
N LYS A 201 8.72 -3.51 -20.05
CA LYS A 201 8.87 -2.82 -18.77
C LYS A 201 7.91 -3.50 -17.82
N ARG A 202 8.37 -4.60 -17.21
CA ARG A 202 7.72 -5.12 -16.02
C ARG A 202 7.75 -4.00 -14.99
N VAL A 203 6.58 -3.69 -14.48
CA VAL A 203 6.49 -2.78 -13.34
C VAL A 203 6.55 -3.67 -12.11
N GLU A 204 7.70 -3.63 -11.46
CA GLU A 204 8.01 -4.41 -10.27
C GLU A 204 7.20 -3.83 -9.10
N ARG A 205 6.12 -4.51 -8.70
CA ARG A 205 5.48 -4.20 -7.41
C ARG A 205 6.37 -4.73 -6.31
N GLY A 206 6.66 -3.89 -5.34
CA GLY A 206 7.48 -4.24 -4.20
C GLY A 206 6.61 -4.46 -2.98
N CYS A 207 7.02 -5.39 -2.13
CA CYS A 207 6.61 -5.41 -0.74
C CYS A 207 7.84 -5.77 0.11
N THR A 208 7.97 -5.19 1.29
CA THR A 208 9.02 -5.60 2.25
C THR A 208 8.39 -5.84 3.61
N ASP A 209 8.54 -7.07 4.12
CA ASP A 209 8.12 -7.41 5.47
C ASP A 209 9.32 -7.68 6.35
N VAL A 210 9.33 -7.08 7.54
CA VAL A 210 10.35 -7.34 8.55
C VAL A 210 9.67 -7.83 9.81
N HIS A 211 10.02 -9.03 10.23
CA HIS A 211 9.49 -9.69 11.41
C HIS A 211 10.51 -9.67 12.51
N TRP A 212 10.04 -9.60 13.76
CA TRP A 212 10.92 -9.69 14.90
C TRP A 212 10.23 -10.29 16.11
N ARG A 213 11.04 -10.92 16.95
CA ARG A 213 10.60 -11.52 18.21
C ARG A 213 11.70 -11.39 19.23
N ARG A 214 11.37 -10.79 20.38
CA ARG A 214 12.28 -10.67 21.53
C ARG A 214 11.50 -10.39 22.80
N ASP A 215 11.90 -10.98 23.93
CA ASP A 215 11.44 -10.62 25.28
C ASP A 215 9.90 -10.52 25.43
N GLY A 216 9.18 -11.49 24.85
CA GLY A 216 7.70 -11.54 24.87
C GLY A 216 7.00 -10.67 23.81
N TRP A 217 7.74 -9.83 23.08
CA TRP A 217 7.25 -9.11 21.91
C TRP A 217 7.31 -10.01 20.67
N VAL A 218 6.25 -9.95 19.86
CA VAL A 218 6.24 -10.54 18.51
C VAL A 218 5.35 -9.70 17.59
N GLY A 219 5.84 -9.49 16.38
CA GLY A 219 5.16 -8.66 15.40
C GLY A 219 6.00 -8.50 14.14
N TRP A 220 5.48 -7.68 13.24
CA TRP A 220 6.15 -7.36 12.00
C TRP A 220 5.74 -5.99 11.48
N ALA A 221 6.52 -5.48 10.54
CA ALA A 221 6.22 -4.28 9.80
C ALA A 221 6.22 -4.61 8.30
N HIS A 222 5.43 -3.87 7.52
CA HIS A 222 5.21 -4.11 6.10
C HIS A 222 5.21 -2.80 5.32
N ASN A 223 6.02 -2.71 4.26
CA ASN A 223 5.84 -1.71 3.21
C ASN A 223 5.08 -2.32 2.05
N GLU A 224 4.00 -1.66 1.66
CA GLU A 224 3.27 -1.91 0.43
C GLU A 224 3.74 -0.90 -0.62
N ASP A 225 4.35 -1.40 -1.70
CA ASP A 225 4.83 -0.57 -2.78
C ASP A 225 3.95 -0.72 -4.02
N TYR A 226 3.75 0.41 -4.69
CA TYR A 226 2.94 0.50 -5.88
C TYR A 226 3.66 1.24 -7.00
N ASP A 227 3.16 1.00 -8.20
CA ASP A 227 3.71 1.50 -9.45
C ASP A 227 3.39 2.99 -9.62
N TRP A 228 4.37 3.81 -9.97
CA TRP A 228 4.11 5.15 -10.51
C TRP A 228 3.47 5.06 -11.91
N PRO A 229 2.44 5.86 -12.26
CA PRO A 229 1.90 7.03 -11.54
C PRO A 229 0.76 6.69 -10.58
N MET A 230 0.43 5.43 -10.38
CA MET A 230 -0.80 5.06 -9.71
C MET A 230 -0.75 5.26 -8.20
N SER A 231 0.44 5.40 -7.62
CA SER A 231 0.60 5.94 -6.27
C SER A 231 -0.03 7.32 -6.06
N HIS A 232 -0.21 8.14 -7.09
CA HIS A 232 -1.01 9.38 -6.97
C HIS A 232 -2.47 9.14 -6.59
N ARG A 233 -2.98 7.92 -6.76
CA ARG A 233 -4.31 7.48 -6.41
C ARG A 233 -4.17 6.22 -5.54
N PRO A 234 -3.73 6.37 -4.28
CA PRO A 234 -3.48 5.23 -3.42
C PRO A 234 -4.78 4.42 -3.22
N GLY A 235 -4.63 3.22 -2.67
CA GLY A 235 -5.77 2.41 -2.24
C GLY A 235 -6.61 3.09 -1.17
N TYR A 236 -7.54 2.32 -0.62
CA TYR A 236 -8.45 2.78 0.43
C TYR A 236 -8.61 1.73 1.52
N ILE A 237 -8.98 2.18 2.71
CA ILE A 237 -9.32 1.30 3.82
C ILE A 237 -10.81 0.99 3.77
N ILE A 238 -11.16 -0.29 3.84
CA ILE A 238 -12.52 -0.72 4.09
C ILE A 238 -12.61 -1.14 5.56
N TYR A 239 -13.63 -0.66 6.26
CA TYR A 239 -14.08 -1.19 7.55
C TYR A 239 -15.42 -1.86 7.34
N ALA A 240 -15.48 -3.17 7.55
CA ALA A 240 -16.66 -3.94 7.25
C ALA A 240 -17.27 -4.57 8.51
N THR A 241 -18.60 -4.52 8.61
CA THR A 241 -19.38 -5.28 9.60
C THR A 241 -20.25 -6.29 8.87
N VAL A 242 -20.02 -7.56 9.16
CA VAL A 242 -20.71 -8.69 8.56
C VAL A 242 -21.78 -9.16 9.54
N TYR A 243 -23.03 -9.25 9.08
CA TYR A 243 -24.16 -9.76 9.86
C TYR A 243 -24.52 -11.18 9.46
N ASP A 244 -24.92 -12.00 10.43
CA ASP A 244 -25.56 -13.27 10.15
C ASP A 244 -26.92 -13.02 9.46
N PRO A 245 -27.21 -13.67 8.31
CA PRO A 245 -28.41 -13.40 7.55
C PRO A 245 -29.71 -13.87 8.24
N ILE A 246 -29.62 -14.74 9.24
CA ILE A 246 -30.77 -15.29 9.97
C ILE A 246 -30.92 -14.59 11.32
N GLU A 247 -29.85 -14.53 12.10
CA GLU A 247 -29.90 -14.00 13.47
C GLU A 247 -29.82 -12.47 13.54
N ALA A 248 -29.46 -11.79 12.45
CA ALA A 248 -29.20 -10.35 12.40
C ALA A 248 -28.16 -9.85 13.43
N LYS A 249 -27.34 -10.75 13.97
CA LYS A 249 -26.22 -10.44 14.86
C LYS A 249 -24.96 -10.21 14.06
N VAL A 250 -24.03 -9.43 14.63
CA VAL A 250 -22.70 -9.25 14.05
C VAL A 250 -21.99 -10.60 14.09
N ARG A 251 -21.70 -11.14 12.90
CA ARG A 251 -20.93 -12.37 12.70
C ARG A 251 -19.43 -12.08 12.78
N GLN A 252 -18.97 -11.04 12.09
CA GLN A 252 -17.56 -10.68 12.01
C GLN A 252 -17.40 -9.20 11.70
N ARG A 253 -16.30 -8.59 12.11
CA ARG A 253 -15.81 -7.31 11.60
C ARG A 253 -14.45 -7.51 10.96
N TRP A 254 -14.16 -6.80 9.88
CA TRP A 254 -12.84 -6.85 9.28
C TRP A 254 -12.44 -5.49 8.72
N ALA A 255 -11.14 -5.27 8.58
CA ALA A 255 -10.59 -4.09 7.94
C ALA A 255 -9.47 -4.48 6.98
N ALA A 256 -9.35 -3.78 5.85
CA ALA A 256 -8.28 -4.05 4.90
C ALA A 256 -7.92 -2.83 4.07
N TYR A 257 -6.63 -2.69 3.76
CA TYR A 257 -6.18 -1.85 2.66
C TYR A 257 -6.51 -2.54 1.34
N THR A 258 -7.14 -1.80 0.44
CA THR A 258 -7.71 -2.34 -0.79
C THR A 258 -7.30 -1.48 -1.97
N TYR A 259 -6.75 -2.14 -3.00
CA TYR A 259 -6.39 -1.48 -4.24
C TYR A 259 -7.62 -0.96 -4.99
N PRO A 260 -7.49 0.14 -5.77
CA PRO A 260 -8.59 0.63 -6.58
C PRO A 260 -9.14 -0.45 -7.51
N LEU A 261 -10.47 -0.64 -7.47
CA LEU A 261 -11.20 -1.69 -8.21
C LEU A 261 -10.87 -3.15 -7.82
N GLY A 262 -9.97 -3.35 -6.85
CA GLY A 262 -9.58 -4.67 -6.36
C GLY A 262 -10.50 -5.17 -5.23
N LEU A 263 -10.52 -6.48 -5.07
CA LEU A 263 -10.96 -7.16 -3.85
C LEU A 263 -9.91 -6.93 -2.74
N SER A 264 -10.38 -6.87 -1.49
CA SER A 264 -9.50 -6.81 -0.32
C SER A 264 -8.70 -8.12 -0.15
N GLY A 265 -7.56 -8.05 0.55
CA GLY A 265 -6.79 -9.25 0.93
C GLY A 265 -5.52 -9.52 0.13
N LEU A 266 -5.12 -8.58 -0.74
CA LEU A 266 -3.84 -8.62 -1.47
C LEU A 266 -2.81 -7.60 -0.96
N ALA A 267 -3.06 -7.04 0.23
CA ALA A 267 -2.18 -6.09 0.90
C ALA A 267 -2.23 -6.38 2.40
N VAL A 268 -2.86 -5.51 3.19
CA VAL A 268 -3.02 -5.72 4.64
C VAL A 268 -4.48 -5.96 5.01
N SER A 269 -4.74 -6.95 5.87
CA SER A 269 -6.08 -7.22 6.41
C SER A 269 -6.06 -7.65 7.88
N VAL A 270 -7.17 -7.39 8.60
CA VAL A 270 -7.45 -7.91 9.94
C VAL A 270 -8.92 -8.23 10.09
N ASN A 271 -9.25 -9.23 10.90
CA ASN A 271 -10.62 -9.49 11.30
C ASN A 271 -10.79 -9.69 12.80
N SER A 272 -12.06 -9.66 13.21
CA SER A 272 -12.52 -9.85 14.58
C SER A 272 -12.52 -11.31 15.01
N ASP A 273 -11.93 -12.23 14.25
CA ASP A 273 -11.73 -13.62 14.68
C ASP A 273 -10.28 -13.89 15.07
N GLY A 274 -9.39 -12.91 14.89
CA GLY A 274 -8.00 -13.05 15.25
C GLY A 274 -7.04 -12.96 14.07
N ILE A 275 -7.51 -13.12 12.84
CA ILE A 275 -6.60 -13.16 11.68
C ILE A 275 -6.14 -11.76 11.34
N VAL A 276 -4.83 -11.58 11.26
CA VAL A 276 -4.18 -10.40 10.67
C VAL A 276 -3.18 -10.89 9.63
N SER A 277 -3.14 -10.24 8.46
CA SER A 277 -2.28 -10.62 7.35
C SER A 277 -1.65 -9.43 6.63
N THR A 278 -0.44 -9.62 6.13
CA THR A 278 0.19 -8.80 5.07
C THR A 278 0.59 -9.70 3.92
N VAL A 279 0.72 -9.13 2.72
CA VAL A 279 0.96 -9.90 1.51
C VAL A 279 2.13 -9.33 0.75
N ASN A 280 3.06 -10.20 0.37
CA ASN A 280 4.09 -9.91 -0.60
C ASN A 280 3.68 -10.50 -1.96
N ALA A 281 3.71 -9.67 -2.99
CA ALA A 281 3.62 -10.17 -4.36
C ALA A 281 4.77 -11.15 -4.62
N LEU A 282 4.46 -12.34 -5.14
CA LEU A 282 5.44 -13.26 -5.70
C LEU A 282 5.20 -13.38 -7.19
N TYR A 283 6.25 -13.74 -7.92
CA TYR A 283 6.27 -13.69 -9.38
C TYR A 283 6.57 -15.05 -10.00
N PRO A 284 5.76 -16.10 -9.76
CA PRO A 284 5.92 -17.33 -10.49
C PRO A 284 5.68 -17.09 -11.98
N THR A 285 6.51 -17.69 -12.83
CA THR A 285 6.36 -17.61 -14.30
C THR A 285 5.39 -18.68 -14.84
N ASP A 286 5.10 -19.67 -14.01
CA ASP A 286 4.05 -20.65 -14.22
C ASP A 286 2.73 -20.31 -13.56
N LEU A 287 1.64 -20.79 -14.15
CA LEU A 287 0.28 -20.66 -13.60
C LEU A 287 -0.62 -21.85 -14.01
N ILE A 288 -1.66 -22.08 -13.22
CA ILE A 288 -2.78 -22.95 -13.62
C ILE A 288 -3.66 -22.18 -14.60
N VAL A 289 -3.61 -22.56 -15.88
CA VAL A 289 -4.48 -21.99 -16.91
C VAL A 289 -5.87 -22.63 -16.78
N PRO A 290 -6.96 -21.83 -16.72
CA PRO A 290 -8.29 -22.37 -16.61
C PRO A 290 -8.72 -23.04 -17.93
N THR A 291 -9.40 -24.18 -17.81
CA THR A 291 -10.15 -24.83 -18.90
C THR A 291 -11.50 -25.28 -18.36
N GLU A 292 -12.40 -25.77 -19.23
CA GLU A 292 -13.69 -26.32 -18.78
C GLU A 292 -13.54 -27.52 -17.83
N LEU A 293 -12.44 -28.28 -17.94
CA LEU A 293 -12.15 -29.44 -17.09
C LEU A 293 -11.19 -29.12 -15.93
N GLN A 294 -10.52 -27.98 -15.98
CA GLN A 294 -9.53 -27.55 -14.98
C GLN A 294 -9.91 -26.15 -14.47
N PRO A 295 -10.70 -26.04 -13.39
CA PRO A 295 -11.03 -24.75 -12.81
C PRO A 295 -9.78 -24.10 -12.22
N ALA A 296 -9.65 -22.79 -12.40
CA ALA A 296 -8.59 -21.99 -11.79
C ALA A 296 -9.18 -20.77 -11.10
N LEU A 297 -8.53 -20.33 -10.02
CA LEU A 297 -8.92 -19.19 -9.21
C LEU A 297 -7.83 -18.14 -9.22
N GLY A 298 -8.23 -16.89 -9.43
CA GLY A 298 -7.33 -15.76 -9.28
C GLY A 298 -6.93 -15.55 -7.82
N GLN A 299 -5.71 -15.10 -7.61
CA GLN A 299 -5.17 -14.76 -6.29
C GLN A 299 -6.07 -13.81 -5.49
N ALA A 300 -6.73 -12.84 -6.14
CA ALA A 300 -7.55 -11.85 -5.45
C ALA A 300 -8.76 -12.49 -4.78
N VAL A 301 -9.32 -13.53 -5.41
CA VAL A 301 -10.45 -14.30 -4.86
C VAL A 301 -10.00 -15.07 -3.62
N VAL A 302 -8.84 -15.71 -3.69
CA VAL A 302 -8.26 -16.47 -2.56
C VAL A 302 -7.86 -15.54 -1.42
N GLY A 303 -7.17 -14.43 -1.71
CA GLY A 303 -6.82 -13.40 -0.72
C GLY A 303 -8.06 -12.77 -0.08
N ARG A 304 -9.13 -12.53 -0.85
CA ARG A 304 -10.39 -12.02 -0.28
C ARG A 304 -11.06 -13.01 0.66
N GLN A 305 -10.99 -14.30 0.35
CA GLN A 305 -11.49 -15.35 1.23
C GLN A 305 -10.67 -15.42 2.54
N LEU A 306 -9.35 -15.18 2.48
CA LEU A 306 -8.48 -15.13 3.66
C LEU A 306 -8.90 -14.03 4.64
N CYS A 307 -9.32 -12.84 4.18
CA CYS A 307 -9.78 -11.75 5.05
C CYS A 307 -10.88 -12.17 6.04
N THR A 308 -11.69 -13.16 5.69
CA THR A 308 -12.81 -13.65 6.50
C THR A 308 -12.55 -14.98 7.18
N ALA A 309 -11.35 -15.56 7.05
CA ALA A 309 -10.99 -16.79 7.74
C ALA A 309 -11.04 -16.59 9.26
N SER A 310 -11.55 -17.58 9.99
CA SER A 310 -11.72 -17.49 11.44
C SER A 310 -10.60 -18.16 12.23
N THR A 311 -9.77 -18.98 11.57
CA THR A 311 -8.68 -19.73 12.21
C THR A 311 -7.45 -19.84 11.31
N VAL A 312 -6.28 -20.10 11.90
CA VAL A 312 -5.03 -20.38 11.16
C VAL A 312 -5.20 -21.59 10.23
N ALA A 313 -5.88 -22.65 10.69
CA ALA A 313 -6.11 -23.85 9.89
C ALA A 313 -6.97 -23.55 8.65
N GLU A 314 -8.00 -22.71 8.81
CA GLU A 314 -8.80 -22.24 7.68
C GLU A 314 -7.99 -21.39 6.71
N ALA A 315 -7.17 -20.46 7.22
CA ALA A 315 -6.29 -19.63 6.41
C ALA A 315 -5.34 -20.50 5.55
N ILE A 316 -4.67 -21.49 6.14
CA ILE A 316 -3.81 -22.44 5.41
C ILE A 316 -4.60 -23.20 4.33
N ARG A 317 -5.82 -23.66 4.65
CA ARG A 317 -6.67 -24.37 3.68
C ARG A 317 -7.06 -23.47 2.50
N VAL A 318 -7.33 -22.19 2.75
CA VAL A 318 -7.66 -21.21 1.70
C VAL A 318 -6.44 -20.96 0.81
N LEU A 319 -5.26 -20.75 1.40
CA LEU A 319 -4.02 -20.52 0.65
C LEU A 319 -3.57 -21.75 -0.14
N GLY A 320 -3.90 -22.95 0.34
CA GLY A 320 -3.60 -24.23 -0.29
C GLY A 320 -4.68 -24.74 -1.24
N ASP A 321 -5.59 -23.87 -1.70
CA ASP A 321 -6.60 -24.26 -2.69
C ASP A 321 -5.89 -24.73 -3.98
N HIS A 322 -6.06 -26.00 -4.34
CA HIS A 322 -5.42 -26.61 -5.51
C HIS A 322 -5.78 -25.94 -6.84
N ARG A 323 -6.82 -25.10 -6.86
CA ARG A 323 -7.24 -24.31 -8.03
C ARG A 323 -6.53 -22.97 -8.11
N LEU A 324 -5.74 -22.58 -7.10
CA LEU A 324 -5.01 -21.32 -7.11
C LEU A 324 -4.11 -21.24 -8.35
N SER A 325 -4.32 -20.21 -9.15
CA SER A 325 -3.66 -20.09 -10.45
C SER A 325 -2.20 -19.67 -10.34
N THR A 326 -1.92 -18.66 -9.52
CA THR A 326 -0.58 -18.10 -9.30
C THR A 326 -0.13 -18.30 -7.85
N GLY A 327 0.85 -17.56 -7.36
CA GLY A 327 1.40 -17.68 -6.01
C GLY A 327 1.68 -16.35 -5.35
N HIS A 328 1.66 -16.31 -4.01
CA HIS A 328 1.81 -15.12 -3.17
C HIS A 328 2.51 -15.49 -1.86
N GLY A 329 3.16 -14.51 -1.24
CA GLY A 329 3.73 -14.62 0.10
C GLY A 329 2.78 -13.99 1.11
N TYR A 330 2.37 -14.73 2.12
CA TYR A 330 1.49 -14.24 3.17
C TYR A 330 2.19 -14.30 4.51
N ASN A 331 2.28 -13.16 5.19
CA ASN A 331 2.57 -13.12 6.61
C ASN A 331 1.23 -13.05 7.32
N PHE A 332 0.91 -13.97 8.22
CA PHE A 332 -0.30 -13.87 9.02
C PHE A 332 -0.17 -14.48 10.40
N ALA A 333 -1.05 -14.06 11.29
CA ALA A 333 -1.15 -14.61 12.63
C ALA A 333 -2.59 -14.63 13.12
N ASN A 334 -2.85 -15.45 14.14
CA ASN A 334 -4.03 -15.31 14.97
C ASN A 334 -3.65 -14.63 16.30
N TYR A 335 -4.05 -13.37 16.49
CA TYR A 335 -3.74 -12.62 17.72
C TYR A 335 -4.52 -13.11 18.95
N ARG A 336 -5.57 -13.91 18.78
CA ARG A 336 -6.37 -14.50 19.87
C ARG A 336 -5.80 -15.82 20.37
N GLU A 337 -5.08 -16.54 19.53
CA GLU A 337 -4.49 -17.85 19.86
C GLU A 337 -3.13 -17.72 20.60
N GLY A 338 -2.92 -16.58 21.27
CA GLY A 338 -1.64 -16.20 21.85
C GLY A 338 -0.54 -16.15 20.79
N HIS A 339 0.71 -15.99 21.20
CA HIS A 339 1.86 -15.92 20.30
C HIS A 339 2.06 -17.18 19.41
N GLN A 340 1.15 -18.15 19.34
CA GLN A 340 1.47 -19.51 18.88
C GLN A 340 1.68 -19.67 17.37
N ALA A 341 1.35 -18.70 16.53
CA ALA A 341 1.57 -18.82 15.09
C ALA A 341 1.64 -17.48 14.37
N VAL A 342 2.78 -16.76 14.46
CA VAL A 342 3.19 -15.90 13.35
C VAL A 342 3.70 -16.80 12.25
N LEU A 343 2.88 -16.98 11.22
CA LEU A 343 3.22 -17.79 10.07
C LEU A 343 3.63 -16.88 8.93
N TYR A 344 4.67 -17.35 8.27
CA TYR A 344 4.91 -16.95 6.90
C TYR A 344 4.60 -18.11 5.97
N VAL A 345 3.87 -17.86 4.90
CA VAL A 345 3.39 -18.87 3.97
C VAL A 345 3.68 -18.43 2.55
N GLU A 346 4.36 -19.27 1.78
CA GLU A 346 4.48 -19.13 0.34
C GLU A 346 3.50 -20.10 -0.32
N SER A 347 2.59 -19.55 -1.11
CA SER A 347 1.73 -20.31 -1.99
C SER A 347 2.21 -20.20 -3.43
N ALA A 348 2.09 -21.27 -4.20
CA ALA A 348 2.43 -21.33 -5.61
C ALA A 348 1.30 -22.00 -6.42
N PRO A 349 1.35 -21.94 -7.77
CA PRO A 349 0.35 -22.55 -8.64
C PRO A 349 -0.01 -23.99 -8.23
N GLY A 350 -1.30 -24.30 -8.26
CA GLY A 350 -1.81 -25.63 -7.91
C GLY A 350 -1.94 -25.87 -6.40
N GLY A 351 -1.91 -24.81 -5.59
CA GLY A 351 -2.05 -24.92 -4.13
C GLY A 351 -0.83 -25.49 -3.42
N GLN A 352 0.34 -25.46 -4.07
CA GLN A 352 1.61 -25.81 -3.42
C GLN A 352 1.90 -24.80 -2.30
N LEU A 353 2.24 -25.30 -1.11
CA LEU A 353 2.49 -24.47 0.06
C LEU A 353 3.79 -24.83 0.75
N ALA A 354 4.51 -23.82 1.22
CA ALA A 354 5.50 -23.94 2.28
C ALA A 354 5.22 -22.89 3.34
N PHE A 355 5.42 -23.22 4.61
CA PHE A 355 5.27 -22.24 5.68
C PHE A 355 6.35 -22.37 6.75
N ARG A 356 6.62 -21.25 7.42
CA ARG A 356 7.51 -21.16 8.59
C ARG A 356 6.78 -20.54 9.76
N ASN A 357 7.08 -21.03 10.96
CA ASN A 357 6.57 -20.45 12.19
C ASN A 357 7.60 -19.49 12.78
N LEU A 358 7.45 -18.22 12.46
CA LEU A 358 8.32 -17.12 12.89
C LEU A 358 8.26 -16.86 14.40
N THR A 359 7.26 -17.40 15.10
CA THR A 359 7.27 -17.39 16.57
C THR A 359 8.45 -18.19 17.14
N ARG A 360 8.78 -19.31 16.50
CA ARG A 360 9.79 -20.25 16.99
C ARG A 360 11.18 -19.92 16.47
N GLU A 361 11.23 -19.25 15.31
CA GLU A 361 12.46 -18.81 14.66
C GLU A 361 12.91 -17.42 15.15
N GLY A 362 14.18 -17.07 14.91
CA GLY A 362 14.65 -15.69 15.04
C GLY A 362 14.90 -15.16 16.45
N GLY A 363 15.34 -15.99 17.42
CA GLY A 363 15.60 -15.59 18.82
C GLY A 363 16.35 -14.26 19.02
N GLY A 364 15.61 -13.13 19.03
CA GLY A 364 16.13 -11.77 19.03
C GLY A 364 16.61 -11.21 17.68
N ARG A 365 16.67 -12.00 16.60
CA ARG A 365 17.15 -11.58 15.27
C ARG A 365 15.98 -11.34 14.32
N PRO A 366 15.92 -10.18 13.64
CA PRO A 366 14.85 -9.91 12.68
C PRO A 366 14.99 -10.80 11.44
N THR A 367 13.87 -11.10 10.80
CA THR A 367 13.82 -11.81 9.50
C THR A 367 13.07 -10.96 8.48
N VAL A 368 13.43 -11.08 7.21
CA VAL A 368 12.80 -10.31 6.13
C VAL A 368 12.16 -11.23 5.10
N HIS A 369 11.08 -10.75 4.48
CA HIS A 369 10.59 -11.27 3.22
C HIS A 369 10.42 -10.12 2.21
N THR A 370 10.78 -10.37 0.96
CA THR A 370 10.65 -9.41 -0.15
C THR A 370 9.68 -9.96 -1.19
N ASN A 371 10.07 -10.19 -2.43
CA ASN A 371 9.15 -10.61 -3.49
C ASN A 371 9.66 -11.86 -4.24
N SER A 372 10.40 -12.73 -3.55
CA SER A 372 10.96 -13.96 -4.11
C SER A 372 10.65 -15.16 -3.24
N TYR A 373 10.54 -16.35 -3.82
CA TYR A 373 10.36 -17.58 -3.05
C TYR A 373 11.62 -17.93 -2.25
N ILE A 374 11.51 -17.94 -0.92
CA ILE A 374 12.58 -18.27 0.01
C ILE A 374 12.44 -19.70 0.52
N PHE A 375 11.23 -20.20 0.72
CA PHE A 375 10.97 -21.47 1.40
C PHE A 375 10.49 -22.57 0.47
N LEU A 376 9.59 -22.25 -0.44
CA LEU A 376 9.12 -23.16 -1.47
C LEU A 376 10.15 -23.20 -2.60
N LYS A 377 10.89 -24.30 -2.71
CA LYS A 377 11.97 -24.46 -3.69
C LYS A 377 11.46 -25.04 -5.00
N GLY A 378 12.13 -24.69 -6.10
CA GLY A 378 11.87 -25.26 -7.41
C GLY A 378 10.69 -24.61 -8.15
N ILE A 379 10.15 -23.50 -7.65
CA ILE A 379 9.14 -22.70 -8.37
C ILE A 379 9.87 -21.79 -9.37
N PRO A 380 9.60 -21.91 -10.68
CA PRO A 380 10.09 -20.94 -11.66
C PRO A 380 9.51 -19.56 -11.33
N GLU A 381 10.38 -18.58 -11.10
CA GLU A 381 10.00 -17.23 -10.74
C GLU A 381 10.86 -16.19 -11.44
N ASP A 382 10.35 -14.97 -11.54
CA ASP A 382 11.10 -13.83 -12.03
C ASP A 382 10.76 -12.55 -11.23
N PRO A 383 11.36 -12.39 -10.05
CA PRO A 383 11.02 -11.34 -9.10
C PRO A 383 11.65 -9.98 -9.40
N GLY A 384 12.42 -9.86 -10.48
CA GLY A 384 13.22 -8.67 -10.79
C GLY A 384 14.39 -8.42 -9.81
N PRO A 385 15.29 -7.47 -10.14
CA PRO A 385 16.42 -7.10 -9.29
C PRO A 385 16.03 -6.49 -7.94
N SER A 386 14.94 -5.71 -7.86
CA SER A 386 14.56 -4.94 -6.66
C SER A 386 14.44 -5.80 -5.40
N SER A 387 13.88 -7.01 -5.53
CA SER A 387 13.73 -7.97 -4.42
C SER A 387 15.09 -8.34 -3.80
N SER A 388 16.07 -8.67 -4.64
CA SER A 388 17.40 -9.08 -4.18
C SER A 388 18.20 -7.93 -3.55
N HIS A 389 18.03 -6.72 -4.07
CA HIS A 389 18.67 -5.52 -3.54
C HIS A 389 18.13 -5.16 -2.15
N ARG A 390 16.81 -5.15 -1.96
CA ARG A 390 16.19 -4.90 -0.65
C ARG A 390 16.52 -5.98 0.37
N LEU A 391 16.57 -7.24 -0.04
CA LEU A 391 17.04 -8.34 0.82
C LEU A 391 18.48 -8.13 1.28
N LYS A 392 19.38 -7.77 0.36
CA LYS A 392 20.78 -7.44 0.68
C LYS A 392 20.88 -6.23 1.61
N ARG A 393 20.08 -5.18 1.36
CA ARG A 393 20.04 -3.97 2.18
C ARG A 393 19.54 -4.27 3.59
N PHE A 394 18.49 -5.07 3.73
CA PHE A 394 18.03 -5.56 5.03
C PHE A 394 19.16 -6.22 5.83
N HIS A 395 19.93 -7.12 5.21
CA HIS A 395 21.02 -7.80 5.92
C HIS A 395 22.13 -6.86 6.43
N GLN A 396 22.29 -5.67 5.83
CA GLN A 396 23.21 -4.64 6.32
C GLN A 396 22.66 -3.90 7.55
N LEU A 397 21.33 -3.84 7.71
CA LEU A 397 20.63 -3.08 8.76
C LEU A 397 20.15 -3.97 9.92
N ALA A 398 19.98 -5.26 9.66
CA ALA A 398 19.35 -6.23 10.58
C ALA A 398 20.09 -6.39 11.93
N GLY A 399 21.38 -6.04 11.99
CA GLY A 399 22.19 -6.13 13.19
C GLY A 399 21.78 -5.16 14.30
N ASP A 400 21.05 -4.10 13.96
CA ASP A 400 20.77 -2.96 14.85
C ASP A 400 19.34 -2.97 15.44
N VAL A 401 18.61 -4.08 15.33
CA VAL A 401 17.23 -4.18 15.85
C VAL A 401 17.24 -4.53 17.33
N GLU A 402 16.95 -3.53 18.17
CA GLU A 402 16.84 -3.67 19.62
C GLU A 402 15.42 -3.49 20.15
N TRP A 403 14.60 -2.72 19.42
CA TRP A 403 13.25 -2.32 19.80
C TRP A 403 12.25 -2.50 18.65
N PRO A 404 10.95 -2.66 18.94
CA PRO A 404 9.95 -2.83 17.89
C PRO A 404 9.93 -1.69 16.86
N ALA A 405 10.24 -0.47 17.30
CA ALA A 405 10.30 0.71 16.44
C ALA A 405 11.46 0.68 15.42
N ASP A 406 12.48 -0.16 15.63
CA ASP A 406 13.60 -0.29 14.70
C ASP A 406 13.17 -0.97 13.38
N LEU A 407 12.08 -1.73 13.40
CA LEU A 407 11.49 -2.27 12.16
C LEU A 407 11.05 -1.14 11.22
N LEU A 408 10.47 -0.07 11.76
CA LEU A 408 10.10 1.11 10.98
C LEU A 408 11.32 1.86 10.45
N LYS A 409 12.45 1.85 11.18
CA LYS A 409 13.71 2.44 10.68
C LYS A 409 14.21 1.68 9.46
N ILE A 410 14.18 0.34 9.50
CA ILE A 410 14.54 -0.51 8.36
C ILE A 410 13.62 -0.23 7.18
N LEU A 411 12.30 -0.19 7.42
CA LEU A 411 11.33 0.07 6.35
C LEU A 411 11.33 1.51 5.83
N SER A 412 11.98 2.44 6.53
CA SER A 412 12.19 3.82 6.07
C SER A 412 13.53 4.00 5.35
N ASP A 413 14.29 2.93 5.13
CA ASP A 413 15.63 3.02 4.55
C ASP A 413 15.60 3.26 3.03
N SER A 414 16.26 4.33 2.59
CA SER A 414 16.47 4.70 1.19
C SER A 414 17.94 4.64 0.79
N GLY A 415 18.74 3.80 1.46
CA GLY A 415 20.20 3.77 1.29
C GLY A 415 20.68 3.18 -0.04
N ASP A 416 19.86 2.36 -0.71
CA ASP A 416 20.07 1.97 -2.11
C ASP A 416 19.28 2.94 -3.00
N ALA A 417 19.97 3.85 -3.68
CA ALA A 417 19.31 4.89 -4.49
C ALA A 417 18.55 4.33 -5.71
N GLU A 418 18.94 3.15 -6.21
CA GLU A 418 18.30 2.55 -7.38
C GLU A 418 17.12 1.65 -6.98
N TRP A 419 17.25 0.95 -5.84
CA TRP A 419 16.31 -0.06 -5.35
C TRP A 419 16.09 0.04 -3.83
N PRO A 420 15.58 1.16 -3.31
CA PRO A 420 15.48 1.38 -1.87
C PRO A 420 14.40 0.48 -1.22
N ILE A 421 14.52 0.25 0.09
CA ILE A 421 13.44 -0.41 0.86
C ILE A 421 12.24 0.54 0.95
N PHE A 422 12.48 1.79 1.30
CA PHE A 422 11.50 2.86 1.27
C PHE A 422 11.56 3.60 -0.05
N ARG A 423 10.51 3.47 -0.85
CA ARG A 423 10.43 4.11 -2.15
C ARG A 423 9.70 5.44 -2.02
N ASP A 424 10.49 6.48 -1.76
CA ASP A 424 9.97 7.84 -1.72
C ASP A 424 9.40 8.26 -3.09
N ARG A 425 8.22 8.90 -3.04
CA ARG A 425 7.50 9.38 -4.22
C ARG A 425 8.23 10.51 -4.93
N GLU A 426 8.89 11.40 -4.20
CA GLU A 426 9.64 12.52 -4.81
C GLU A 426 10.86 12.01 -5.58
N SER A 427 11.43 10.91 -5.09
CA SER A 427 12.61 10.26 -5.65
C SER A 427 12.28 9.13 -6.63
N ALA A 428 11.00 8.84 -6.90
CA ALA A 428 10.55 7.71 -7.72
C ALA A 428 11.15 7.74 -9.15
N VAL A 429 11.36 8.92 -9.70
CA VAL A 429 11.97 9.12 -11.03
C VAL A 429 13.45 8.73 -11.09
N LEU A 430 14.11 8.62 -9.94
CA LEU A 430 15.51 8.20 -9.82
C LEU A 430 15.64 6.68 -9.64
N GLN A 431 14.56 6.00 -9.25
CA GLN A 431 14.52 4.56 -9.02
C GLN A 431 14.34 3.81 -10.33
N LYS A 432 14.93 2.62 -10.43
CA LYS A 432 14.90 1.82 -11.66
C LYS A 432 13.59 1.05 -11.87
N ASP A 433 12.86 0.70 -10.80
CA ASP A 433 11.51 0.13 -10.87
C ASP A 433 10.40 1.18 -11.01
N SER A 434 10.69 2.48 -10.79
CA SER A 434 9.65 3.52 -10.64
C SER A 434 8.62 3.18 -9.56
N GLY A 435 9.00 2.41 -8.53
CA GLY A 435 8.13 2.05 -7.43
C GLY A 435 7.97 3.19 -6.43
N THR A 436 6.94 3.10 -5.60
CA THR A 436 6.63 4.06 -4.53
C THR A 436 5.99 3.33 -3.35
N THR A 437 6.45 3.58 -2.13
CA THR A 437 5.84 3.02 -0.92
C THR A 437 4.58 3.83 -0.61
N ASP A 438 3.42 3.23 -0.82
CA ASP A 438 2.12 3.90 -0.63
C ASP A 438 1.60 3.76 0.79
N PHE A 439 2.03 2.69 1.48
CA PHE A 439 1.51 2.35 2.79
C PHE A 439 2.53 1.57 3.61
N THR A 440 2.70 1.95 4.87
CA THR A 440 3.47 1.18 5.85
C THR A 440 2.54 0.71 6.97
N ALA A 441 2.48 -0.59 7.20
CA ALA A 441 1.81 -1.19 8.35
C ALA A 441 2.81 -1.61 9.42
N PHE A 442 2.42 -1.39 10.68
CA PHE A 442 3.12 -1.93 11.84
C PHE A 442 2.14 -2.78 12.65
N ILE A 443 2.48 -4.07 12.82
CA ILE A 443 1.62 -5.07 13.46
C ILE A 443 2.31 -5.61 14.71
N THR A 444 1.65 -5.42 15.85
CA THR A 444 2.04 -6.02 17.13
C THR A 444 1.01 -7.06 17.55
N LEU A 445 1.49 -8.22 18.01
CA LEU A 445 0.66 -9.29 18.56
C LEU A 445 0.86 -9.49 20.07
N SER A 446 1.80 -8.74 20.66
CA SER A 446 2.05 -8.73 22.11
C SER A 446 1.34 -7.56 22.78
N GLY A 447 0.62 -7.86 23.86
CA GLY A 447 -0.28 -6.93 24.57
C GLY A 447 -1.76 -7.31 24.39
N GLU A 448 -2.66 -6.75 25.22
CA GLU A 448 -4.09 -7.13 25.25
C GLU A 448 -4.84 -6.98 23.91
N PHE A 449 -4.26 -6.35 22.88
CA PHE A 449 -4.95 -6.18 21.59
C PHE A 449 -3.96 -6.09 20.41
N PRO A 450 -4.25 -6.71 19.25
CA PRO A 450 -3.55 -6.38 18.01
C PRO A 450 -3.81 -4.92 17.65
N ARG A 451 -2.77 -4.23 17.19
CA ARG A 451 -2.90 -2.86 16.67
C ARG A 451 -2.36 -2.87 15.25
N ILE A 452 -3.24 -2.69 14.26
CA ILE A 452 -2.81 -2.24 12.94
C ILE A 452 -2.61 -0.75 13.06
N GLN A 453 -1.36 -0.30 13.12
CA GLN A 453 -1.07 1.11 12.89
C GLN A 453 -0.82 1.28 11.38
N THR A 454 -1.72 2.01 10.73
CA THR A 454 -1.35 2.70 9.50
C THR A 454 -0.33 3.75 9.90
N VAL A 455 0.89 3.70 9.39
CA VAL A 455 1.80 4.83 9.56
C VAL A 455 1.74 5.62 8.27
N ASP A 456 0.94 6.68 8.25
CA ASP A 456 1.16 7.76 7.29
C ASP A 456 2.57 8.28 7.58
N LEU A 457 3.53 7.89 6.76
CA LEU A 457 4.91 8.32 6.92
C LEU A 457 5.01 9.76 6.42
N VAL A 458 4.67 10.71 7.29
CA VAL A 458 4.96 12.12 7.03
C VAL A 458 6.45 12.32 7.22
N LEU A 459 7.19 12.37 6.11
CA LEU A 459 8.55 12.89 6.08
C LEU A 459 8.52 14.38 6.45
N VAL A 460 8.58 14.69 7.73
CA VAL A 460 8.94 16.05 8.17
C VAL A 460 10.45 16.12 8.18
N GLY A 461 11.00 16.84 7.21
CA GLY A 461 12.42 17.17 7.15
C GLY A 461 12.93 17.57 8.53
N SER A 462 14.01 16.90 8.95
CA SER A 462 14.70 17.04 10.23
C SER A 462 13.87 16.70 11.49
N SER A 463 14.18 15.53 12.05
CA SER A 463 14.10 15.17 13.48
C SER A 463 12.77 14.85 14.16
N THR A 464 11.61 14.84 13.46
CA THR A 464 10.34 14.45 14.10
C THR A 464 9.52 13.46 13.27
N LEU A 465 9.39 12.22 13.76
CA LEU A 465 8.48 11.20 13.23
C LEU A 465 7.08 11.43 13.82
N VAL A 466 6.08 11.71 12.98
CA VAL A 466 4.67 11.82 13.41
C VAL A 466 3.89 10.67 12.80
N CYS A 467 3.64 9.61 13.57
CA CYS A 467 2.76 8.52 13.16
C CYS A 467 1.31 8.87 13.49
N ARG A 468 0.43 8.93 12.49
CA ARG A 468 -1.03 8.91 12.70
C ARG A 468 -1.52 7.48 12.57
N GLY A 469 -1.81 6.83 13.70
CA GLY A 469 -2.28 5.44 13.70
C GLY A 469 -3.79 5.36 13.77
N VAL A 470 -4.40 4.58 12.88
CA VAL A 470 -5.70 3.95 13.12
C VAL A 470 -5.51 2.88 14.22
N VAL A 471 -6.49 2.71 15.11
CA VAL A 471 -6.50 1.58 16.06
C VAL A 471 -7.72 0.72 15.79
N PHE A 472 -7.51 -0.50 15.31
CA PHE A 472 -8.57 -1.51 15.25
C PHE A 472 -8.82 -2.05 16.67
N ARG A 473 -10.04 -1.81 17.20
CA ARG A 473 -10.52 -2.43 18.45
C ARG A 473 -11.70 -3.33 18.10
N PRO A 474 -11.56 -4.66 18.17
CA PRO A 474 -12.65 -5.57 17.78
C PRO A 474 -13.94 -5.37 18.61
N ASP A 475 -13.78 -4.86 19.84
CA ASP A 475 -14.83 -4.86 20.88
C ASP A 475 -15.43 -3.46 21.14
N SER A 476 -14.83 -2.38 20.61
CA SER A 476 -15.32 -1.01 20.84
C SER A 476 -15.79 -0.37 19.54
N GLN A 477 -16.91 0.34 19.60
CA GLN A 477 -17.46 1.13 18.49
C GLN A 477 -16.56 2.31 18.07
N ILE A 478 -15.43 2.54 18.74
CA ILE A 478 -14.61 3.74 18.61
C ILE A 478 -13.33 3.43 17.83
N TRP A 479 -13.31 3.92 16.60
CA TRP A 479 -12.13 4.04 15.73
C TRP A 479 -11.50 5.41 16.03
N THR A 480 -10.32 5.46 16.67
CA THR A 480 -9.66 6.76 16.96
C THR A 480 -8.29 6.85 16.32
N ASP A 481 -8.02 7.99 15.67
CA ASP A 481 -6.68 8.43 15.32
C ASP A 481 -5.99 8.98 16.57
N ARG A 482 -4.84 8.42 16.96
CA ARG A 482 -4.00 8.97 18.05
C ARG A 482 -2.52 9.08 17.63
N PRO A 483 -1.80 10.12 18.09
CA PRO A 483 -0.35 10.24 17.88
C PRO A 483 0.47 9.38 18.86
N TRP A 484 1.58 8.83 18.37
CA TRP A 484 2.49 7.93 19.10
C TRP A 484 3.79 8.63 19.51
N ASN A 485 4.36 8.29 20.69
CA ASN A 485 5.64 8.86 21.16
C ASN A 485 6.81 7.86 21.12
N ARG A 486 8.05 8.39 21.11
CA ARG A 486 9.32 7.63 21.08
C ARG A 486 9.51 6.59 22.20
N LYS A 487 8.71 6.63 23.27
CA LYS A 487 8.79 5.70 24.41
C LYS A 487 7.71 4.61 24.37
N GLY A 488 6.97 4.48 23.27
CA GLY A 488 5.98 3.41 23.11
C GLY A 488 4.70 3.59 23.92
N SER A 489 4.41 4.79 24.43
CA SER A 489 3.19 5.09 25.21
C SER A 489 2.31 6.13 24.52
N TRP A 490 0.99 6.00 24.69
CA TRP A 490 0.03 7.02 24.25
C TRP A 490 0.10 8.26 25.16
N LEU A 491 -0.08 9.45 24.58
CA LEU A 491 -0.41 10.64 25.37
C LEU A 491 -1.79 10.42 26.04
N ARG A 492 -1.86 10.61 27.36
CA ARG A 492 -3.14 10.59 28.10
C ARG A 492 -3.95 11.82 27.75
N ASP A 493 -5.26 11.64 27.70
CA ASP A 493 -6.24 12.70 27.52
C ASP A 493 -6.29 13.57 28.79
N PRO A 494 -6.08 14.89 28.73
CA PRO A 494 -6.17 15.75 29.92
C PRO A 494 -7.63 16.11 30.31
N GLY A 495 -8.63 15.27 30.00
CA GLY A 495 -10.04 15.66 30.21
C GLY A 495 -11.11 14.56 30.31
N VAL A 496 -10.76 13.31 30.63
CA VAL A 496 -11.77 12.27 30.89
C VAL A 496 -11.53 11.65 32.27
N ASP A 497 -12.19 12.21 33.28
CA ASP A 497 -12.42 11.54 34.56
C ASP A 497 -13.53 10.49 34.34
N GLU A 498 -13.18 9.20 34.44
CA GLU A 498 -14.16 8.12 34.50
C GLU A 498 -14.66 7.95 35.93
N ASP A 499 -15.66 8.74 36.32
CA ASP A 499 -16.60 8.39 37.39
C ASP A 499 -17.70 7.49 36.79
N LEU A 500 -17.49 6.17 36.81
CA LEU A 500 -18.55 5.18 36.62
C LEU A 500 -18.55 4.22 37.80
N GLY A 501 -19.28 4.62 38.83
CA GLY A 501 -19.55 3.81 40.02
C GLY A 501 -20.33 2.53 39.67
N PHE A 502 -19.74 1.38 39.99
CA PHE A 502 -20.45 0.11 40.10
C PHE A 502 -20.71 -0.18 41.58
N GLY A 503 -22.00 -0.23 41.95
CA GLY A 503 -22.46 -0.77 43.24
C GLY A 503 -22.28 -2.30 43.31
N PRO A 504 -22.21 -2.87 44.52
CA PRO A 504 -21.65 -4.20 44.74
C PRO A 504 -22.64 -5.32 44.43
N ARG A 505 -22.15 -6.37 43.75
CA ARG A 505 -22.81 -7.68 43.70
C ARG A 505 -22.50 -8.45 44.98
N THR A 506 -23.56 -8.86 45.65
CA THR A 506 -23.58 -9.85 46.73
C THR A 506 -23.16 -11.22 46.20
N SER A 507 -22.19 -11.86 46.83
CA SER A 507 -21.91 -13.30 46.69
C SER A 507 -21.90 -13.94 48.07
N ASP A 508 -22.98 -14.64 48.38
CA ASP A 508 -23.02 -15.66 49.43
C ASP A 508 -22.27 -16.89 48.93
N CYS A 509 -21.29 -17.37 49.71
CA CYS A 509 -20.98 -18.79 49.93
C CYS A 509 -19.99 -18.89 51.11
N HIS A 510 -20.50 -19.42 52.22
CA HIS A 510 -19.77 -20.00 53.34
C HIS A 510 -18.83 -21.14 52.89
N ASP A 511 -17.56 -21.17 53.32
CA ASP A 511 -17.12 -21.89 54.53
C ASP A 511 -15.57 -21.91 54.68
N ASP A 512 -15.15 -21.45 55.86
CA ASP A 512 -14.03 -21.83 56.73
C ASP A 512 -12.82 -22.65 56.22
N SER A 513 -11.62 -22.04 56.35
CA SER A 513 -10.70 -22.26 57.49
C SER A 513 -9.23 -21.97 57.12
N GLY A 514 -8.48 -21.26 58.00
CA GLY A 514 -7.00 -21.32 58.00
C GLY A 514 -6.19 -20.01 58.09
N VAL A 515 -6.37 -19.27 59.19
CA VAL A 515 -5.44 -18.39 59.93
C VAL A 515 -3.98 -18.22 59.45
N SER A 516 -3.53 -16.97 59.24
CA SER A 516 -2.38 -16.25 59.87
C SER A 516 -1.86 -15.13 58.95
N SER A 517 -2.26 -13.87 59.20
CA SER A 517 -1.54 -12.80 59.93
C SER A 517 -0.39 -12.12 59.16
N GLY A 518 -0.53 -10.81 58.88
CA GLY A 518 0.55 -9.99 58.37
C GLY A 518 0.12 -8.61 57.83
N SER A 519 -0.41 -7.77 58.71
CA SER A 519 -0.75 -6.36 58.49
C SER A 519 0.47 -5.52 58.07
N TYR A 520 0.32 -4.53 57.18
CA TYR A 520 0.90 -3.18 57.31
C TYR A 520 0.15 -2.16 56.44
N VAL A 521 0.17 -0.93 56.94
CA VAL A 521 -0.77 0.17 56.76
C VAL A 521 -0.31 1.18 55.69
N LEU A 522 -1.31 1.85 55.11
CA LEU A 522 -1.30 3.04 54.25
C LEU A 522 -0.36 4.19 54.67
N MET A 523 0.09 4.94 53.66
CA MET A 523 0.20 6.43 53.55
C MET A 523 1.12 6.69 52.33
N SER A 524 0.84 7.51 51.33
CA SER A 524 -0.21 8.46 50.98
C SER A 524 -0.12 8.71 49.48
#